data_AF-A0A8W8MSM2-F1
#
_entry.id   AF-A0A8W8MSM2-F1
#
_cell.length_a   1.000
_cell.length_b   1.000
_cell.length_c   1.000
_cell.angle_alpha   90.00
_cell.angle_beta   90.00
_cell.angle_gamma   90.00
#
_symmetry.space_group_name_H-M   'P 1'
#
loop_
_entity.id
_entity.type
_entity.pdbx_description
1 polymer ?
#
loop_
_entity_poly.entity_id
_entity_poly.type
_entity_poly.pdbx_seq_one_letter_code
_entity_poly.pdbx_strand_id
1 'polypeptide(L)'
;MKLFYVLTWTILSHTAFSWDTDDLELFDLVEDVNKNFYDVLGVPSTATSAEIRKAYRRLSLVLHPDKSKEEDAEAQFRQLVGIYEVLKDEEKRKRYHLVLENGLPDWRQPIYYYRRVRKMGLAEFFAVIFVITTIGQYIVMWAAFAEKKFTLV
;
A
#
# COMPACT_ATOMS: atom_id res chain seq x y z
N MET A 1 -35.75 -21.64 -12.31
CA MET A 1 -35.24 -20.25 -12.28
C MET A 1 -34.60 -19.84 -10.95
N LYS A 2 -35.12 -20.17 -9.76
CA LYS A 2 -34.52 -19.74 -8.46
C LYS A 2 -33.15 -20.37 -8.15
N LEU A 3 -32.87 -21.60 -8.60
CA LEU A 3 -31.60 -22.30 -8.35
C LEU A 3 -30.40 -21.68 -9.09
N PHE A 4 -30.64 -21.08 -10.26
CA PHE A 4 -29.60 -20.43 -11.05
C PHE A 4 -29.11 -19.14 -10.38
N TYR A 5 -30.03 -18.37 -9.78
CA TYR A 5 -29.68 -17.16 -9.01
C TYR A 5 -28.84 -17.47 -7.77
N VAL A 6 -29.13 -18.55 -7.05
CA VAL A 6 -28.34 -18.96 -5.88
C VAL A 6 -26.94 -19.39 -6.29
N LEU A 7 -26.80 -20.17 -7.37
CA LEU A 7 -25.49 -20.56 -7.90
C LEU A 7 -24.66 -19.35 -8.38
N THR A 8 -25.29 -18.38 -9.04
CA THR A 8 -24.61 -17.14 -9.46
C THR A 8 -24.14 -16.30 -8.28
N TRP A 9 -24.90 -16.26 -7.18
CA TRP A 9 -24.52 -15.54 -5.96
C TRP A 9 -23.38 -16.24 -5.19
N THR A 10 -23.35 -17.57 -5.18
CA THR A 10 -22.25 -18.34 -4.54
C THR A 10 -20.96 -18.32 -5.34
N ILE A 11 -21.02 -18.18 -6.67
CA ILE A 11 -19.83 -18.03 -7.52
C ILE A 11 -19.25 -16.62 -7.38
N LEU A 12 -20.10 -15.60 -7.22
CA LEU A 12 -19.68 -14.21 -7.04
C LEU A 12 -18.97 -13.97 -5.69
N SER A 13 -19.30 -14.76 -4.66
CA SER A 13 -18.68 -14.63 -3.32
C SER A 13 -17.30 -15.29 -3.19
N HIS A 14 -16.86 -16.09 -4.15
CA HIS A 14 -15.59 -16.84 -4.07
C HIS A 14 -14.41 -16.22 -4.84
N THR A 15 -14.56 -15.02 -5.41
CA THR A 15 -13.47 -14.37 -6.17
C THR A 15 -13.24 -12.90 -5.83
N ALA A 16 -13.64 -12.45 -4.64
CA ALA A 16 -13.09 -11.22 -4.10
C ALA A 16 -11.71 -11.53 -3.49
N PHE A 17 -10.67 -11.52 -4.31
CA PHE A 17 -9.30 -11.36 -3.81
C PHE A 17 -9.23 -9.96 -3.19
N SER A 18 -9.58 -9.86 -1.91
CA SER A 18 -9.53 -8.62 -1.16
C SER A 18 -8.07 -8.31 -0.89
N TRP A 19 -7.59 -7.19 -1.42
CA TRP A 19 -6.27 -6.64 -1.09
C TRP A 19 -6.09 -6.58 0.42
N ASP A 20 -4.98 -7.13 0.91
CA ASP A 20 -4.72 -7.24 2.34
C ASP A 20 -3.89 -6.05 2.83
N THR A 21 -4.08 -5.70 4.10
CA THR A 21 -3.35 -4.62 4.78
C THR A 21 -1.83 -4.80 4.69
N ASP A 22 -1.37 -6.06 4.73
CA ASP A 22 0.03 -6.46 4.61
C ASP A 22 0.67 -6.02 3.28
N ASP A 23 -0.07 -6.04 2.17
CA ASP A 23 0.47 -5.67 0.86
C ASP A 23 0.82 -4.18 0.85
N LEU A 24 -0.07 -3.37 1.42
CA LEU A 24 0.09 -1.94 1.51
C LEU A 24 1.24 -1.55 2.45
N GLU A 25 1.41 -2.27 3.55
CA GLU A 25 2.55 -2.07 4.46
C GLU A 25 3.87 -2.46 3.81
N LEU A 26 3.90 -3.59 3.08
CA LEU A 26 5.07 -4.00 2.32
C LEU A 26 5.48 -2.91 1.33
N PHE A 27 4.53 -2.39 0.56
CA PHE A 27 4.85 -1.39 -0.44
C PHE A 27 5.33 -0.06 0.18
N ASP A 28 4.74 0.35 1.30
CA ASP A 28 5.19 1.52 2.05
C ASP A 28 6.63 1.32 2.54
N LEU A 29 6.94 0.14 3.10
CA LEU A 29 8.28 -0.19 3.56
C LEU A 29 9.31 -0.21 2.42
N VAL A 30 8.95 -0.75 1.25
CA VAL A 30 9.82 -0.75 0.06
C VAL A 30 10.12 0.68 -0.40
N GLU A 31 9.10 1.55 -0.41
CA GLU A 31 9.24 2.97 -0.76
C GLU A 31 10.13 3.72 0.24
N ASP A 32 9.94 3.48 1.54
CA ASP A 32 10.70 4.14 2.61
C ASP A 32 12.17 3.71 2.67
N VAL A 33 12.47 2.43 2.43
CA VAL A 33 13.84 1.89 2.48
C VAL A 33 14.61 2.17 1.19
N ASN A 34 13.91 2.14 0.04
CA ASN A 34 14.46 2.38 -1.30
C ASN A 34 15.77 1.59 -1.61
N LYS A 35 15.92 0.43 -0.99
CA LYS A 35 17.07 -0.49 -1.13
C LYS A 35 16.56 -1.91 -0.98
N ASN A 36 17.32 -2.86 -1.53
CA ASN A 36 16.97 -4.27 -1.38
C ASN A 36 17.10 -4.69 0.10
N PHE A 37 16.06 -5.28 0.65
CA PHE A 37 15.98 -5.78 2.02
C PHE A 37 17.09 -6.77 2.36
N TYR A 38 17.52 -7.58 1.39
CA TYR A 38 18.64 -8.51 1.54
C TYR A 38 19.98 -7.78 1.72
N ASP A 39 20.19 -6.71 0.96
CA ASP A 39 21.40 -5.88 1.05
C ASP A 39 21.45 -5.12 2.38
N VAL A 40 20.30 -4.64 2.86
CA VAL A 40 20.20 -3.98 4.18
C VAL A 40 20.56 -4.93 5.32
N LEU A 41 20.13 -6.20 5.25
CA LEU A 41 20.51 -7.22 6.22
C LEU A 41 21.95 -7.75 6.02
N GLY A 42 22.54 -7.50 4.85
CA GLY A 42 23.84 -8.05 4.46
C GLY A 42 23.82 -9.57 4.27
N VAL A 43 22.73 -10.10 3.70
CA VAL A 43 22.54 -11.53 3.42
C VAL A 43 22.18 -11.75 1.96
N PRO A 44 22.49 -12.90 1.35
CA PRO A 44 22.07 -13.19 -0.02
C PRO A 44 20.55 -13.38 -0.13
N SER A 45 19.98 -13.19 -1.32
CA SER A 45 18.54 -13.42 -1.58
C SER A 45 18.10 -14.87 -1.36
N THR A 46 19.04 -15.82 -1.45
CA THR A 46 18.87 -17.25 -1.15
C THR A 46 19.01 -17.60 0.33
N ALA A 47 19.20 -16.61 1.21
CA ALA A 47 19.40 -16.85 2.63
C ALA A 47 18.20 -17.56 3.28
N THR A 48 18.52 -18.44 4.23
CA THR A 48 17.52 -19.16 5.03
C THR A 48 16.92 -18.26 6.10
N SER A 49 15.73 -18.61 6.60
CA SER A 49 15.08 -17.87 7.69
C SER A 49 15.94 -17.79 8.97
N ALA A 50 16.79 -18.80 9.22
CA ALA A 50 17.73 -18.81 10.33
C ALA A 50 18.86 -17.77 10.17
N GLU A 51 19.40 -17.62 8.96
CA GLU A 51 20.42 -16.62 8.63
C GLU A 51 19.85 -15.21 8.71
N ILE A 52 18.65 -14.99 8.18
CA ILE A 52 17.91 -13.73 8.27
C ILE A 52 17.71 -13.33 9.74
N ARG A 53 17.26 -14.27 10.59
CA ARG A 53 17.11 -14.04 12.03
C ARG A 53 18.43 -13.73 12.74
N LYS A 54 19.52 -14.37 12.33
CA LYS A 54 20.86 -14.11 12.88
C LYS A 54 21.36 -12.71 12.49
N ALA A 55 21.19 -12.33 11.22
CA ALA A 55 21.56 -11.01 10.72
C ALA A 55 20.75 -9.90 11.40
N TYR A 56 19.43 -10.07 11.51
CA TYR A 56 18.54 -9.17 12.23
C TYR A 56 19.03 -8.92 13.66
N ARG A 57 19.23 -9.98 14.47
CA ARG A 57 19.70 -9.84 15.87
C ARG A 57 21.01 -9.06 16.00
N ARG A 58 21.95 -9.28 15.07
CA ARG A 58 23.22 -8.53 15.03
C ARG A 58 22.98 -7.04 14.78
N LEU A 59 22.17 -6.71 13.78
CA LEU A 59 21.89 -5.33 13.40
C LEU A 59 21.02 -4.61 14.44
N SER A 60 20.05 -5.28 15.05
CA SER A 60 19.19 -4.70 16.10
C SER A 60 19.99 -4.23 17.31
N LEU A 61 21.09 -4.90 17.65
CA LEU A 61 21.96 -4.49 18.76
C LEU A 61 22.80 -3.25 18.44
N VAL A 62 23.12 -3.05 17.15
CA VAL A 62 23.92 -1.91 16.67
C VAL A 62 23.02 -0.69 16.46
N LEU A 63 21.86 -0.88 15.84
CA LEU A 63 20.91 0.18 15.48
C LEU A 63 19.90 0.49 16.60
N HIS A 64 20.04 -0.10 17.79
CA HIS A 64 19.11 0.17 18.89
C HIS A 64 19.13 1.67 19.24
N PRO A 65 17.97 2.35 19.37
CA PRO A 65 17.91 3.80 19.59
C PRO A 65 18.58 4.26 20.89
N ASP A 66 18.66 3.37 21.90
CA ASP A 66 19.38 3.63 23.16
C ASP A 66 20.91 3.62 23.02
N LYS A 67 21.46 2.93 22.01
CA LYS A 67 22.90 2.73 21.83
C LYS A 67 23.48 3.57 20.69
N SER A 68 22.69 3.80 19.64
CA SER A 68 23.08 4.65 18.52
C SER A 68 22.88 6.12 18.88
N LYS A 69 23.80 6.98 18.44
CA LYS A 69 23.74 8.44 18.63
C LYS A 69 23.20 9.18 17.39
N GLU A 70 22.78 8.42 16.38
CA GLU A 70 22.24 9.00 15.15
C GLU A 70 20.81 9.50 15.38
N GLU A 71 20.50 10.69 14.85
CA GLU A 71 19.15 11.28 14.94
C GLU A 71 18.09 10.38 14.26
N ASP A 72 18.49 9.62 13.23
CA ASP A 72 17.63 8.71 12.49
C ASP A 72 17.61 7.27 13.02
N ALA A 73 18.24 7.00 14.17
CA ALA A 73 18.35 5.64 14.71
C ALA A 73 16.98 4.96 14.90
N GLU A 74 15.97 5.71 15.34
CA GLU A 74 14.62 5.18 15.51
C GLU A 74 13.99 4.81 14.16
N ALA A 75 14.14 5.65 13.14
CA ALA A 75 13.62 5.38 11.80
C ALA A 75 14.30 4.16 11.16
N GLN A 76 15.62 4.08 11.25
CA GLN A 76 16.40 2.93 10.76
C GLN A 76 16.03 1.64 11.51
N PHE A 77 15.81 1.72 12.82
CA PHE A 77 15.37 0.57 13.61
C PHE A 77 13.97 0.11 13.20
N ARG A 78 13.01 1.03 13.01
CA ARG A 78 11.67 0.70 12.50
C ARG A 78 11.74 0.02 11.13
N GLN A 79 12.57 0.53 10.23
CA GLN A 79 12.81 -0.09 8.92
C GLN A 79 13.39 -1.50 9.06
N LEU A 80 14.39 -1.70 9.92
CA LEU A 80 14.99 -3.01 10.17
C LEU A 80 13.96 -4.03 10.68
N VAL A 81 13.10 -3.63 11.60
CA VAL A 81 12.02 -4.47 12.14
C VAL A 81 11.04 -4.84 11.02
N GLY A 82 10.60 -3.87 10.22
CA GLY A 82 9.71 -4.10 9.08
C GLY A 82 10.31 -5.09 8.06
N ILE A 83 11.59 -4.89 7.72
CA ILE A 83 12.32 -5.77 6.80
C ILE A 83 12.34 -7.21 7.32
N TYR A 84 12.64 -7.38 8.62
CA TYR A 84 12.66 -8.70 9.22
C TYR A 84 11.29 -9.37 9.21
N GLU A 85 10.21 -8.66 9.54
CA GLU A 85 8.86 -9.25 9.51
C GLU A 85 8.43 -9.65 8.09
N VAL A 86 8.79 -8.88 7.06
CA VAL A 86 8.54 -9.27 5.65
C VAL A 86 9.34 -10.52 5.26
N LEU A 87 10.62 -10.59 5.62
CA LEU A 87 11.50 -11.68 5.18
C LEU A 87 11.38 -12.96 6.00
N LYS A 88 10.85 -12.87 7.22
CA LYS A 88 10.60 -14.00 8.12
C LYS A 88 9.40 -14.84 7.68
N ASP A 89 8.36 -14.18 7.16
CA ASP A 89 7.15 -14.84 6.67
C ASP A 89 7.32 -15.22 5.19
N GLU A 90 7.06 -16.47 4.87
CA GLU A 90 7.23 -17.00 3.52
C GLU A 90 6.26 -16.36 2.51
N GLU A 91 5.02 -16.04 2.92
CA GLU A 91 4.04 -15.39 2.06
C GLU A 91 4.40 -13.92 1.80
N LYS A 92 4.82 -13.18 2.85
CA LYS A 92 5.31 -11.79 2.70
C LYS A 92 6.60 -11.74 1.87
N ARG A 93 7.50 -12.71 2.05
CA ARG A 93 8.73 -12.83 1.26
C ARG A 93 8.42 -13.05 -0.23
N LYS A 94 7.46 -13.91 -0.57
CA LYS A 94 7.01 -14.11 -1.95
C LYS A 94 6.44 -12.83 -2.55
N ARG A 95 5.61 -12.10 -1.80
CA ARG A 95 5.09 -10.79 -2.23
C ARG A 95 6.21 -9.78 -2.47
N TYR A 96 7.22 -9.73 -1.60
CA TYR A 96 8.39 -8.89 -1.80
C TYR A 96 9.17 -9.28 -3.06
N HIS A 97 9.31 -10.57 -3.36
CA HIS A 97 9.96 -11.03 -4.60
C HIS A 97 9.19 -10.59 -5.84
N LEU A 98 7.86 -10.65 -5.81
CA LEU A 98 7.02 -10.11 -6.88
C LEU A 98 7.23 -8.62 -7.09
N VAL A 99 7.46 -7.85 -6.01
CA VAL A 99 7.79 -6.42 -6.09
C VAL A 99 9.18 -6.18 -6.67
N LEU A 100 10.16 -7.03 -6.36
CA LEU A 100 11.50 -6.93 -6.94
C LEU A 100 11.50 -7.17 -8.46
N GLU A 101 10.64 -8.07 -8.94
CA GLU A 101 10.53 -8.41 -10.36
C GLU A 101 9.65 -7.41 -11.14
N ASN A 102 8.47 -7.10 -10.61
CA ASN A 102 7.46 -6.29 -11.31
C ASN A 102 7.51 -4.79 -10.95
N GLY A 103 8.24 -4.43 -9.89
CA GLY A 103 8.23 -3.09 -9.32
C GLY A 103 7.03 -2.80 -8.42
N LEU A 104 6.94 -1.56 -7.97
CA LEU A 104 5.78 -1.07 -7.20
C LEU A 104 4.55 -0.90 -8.12
N PRO A 105 3.32 -1.01 -7.57
CA PRO A 105 2.10 -0.81 -8.34
C PRO A 105 2.03 0.57 -9.02
N ASP A 106 1.76 0.56 -10.32
CA ASP A 106 1.60 1.78 -11.12
C ASP A 106 0.30 2.55 -10.81
N TRP A 107 0.28 3.82 -11.22
CA TRP A 107 -0.89 4.72 -11.15
C TRP A 107 -2.15 4.20 -11.87
N ARG A 108 -2.02 3.19 -12.74
CA ARG A 108 -3.14 2.52 -13.43
C ARG A 108 -3.89 1.54 -12.53
N GLN A 109 -3.28 1.10 -11.44
CA GLN A 109 -3.85 0.13 -10.52
C GLN A 109 -4.65 0.85 -9.42
N PRO A 110 -5.84 0.36 -9.03
CA PRO A 110 -6.64 0.96 -7.95
C PRO A 110 -5.88 1.07 -6.62
N ILE A 111 -4.98 0.13 -6.35
CA ILE A 111 -4.17 0.05 -5.13
C ILE A 111 -3.31 1.31 -4.90
N TYR A 112 -2.88 1.96 -5.98
CA TYR A 112 -2.11 3.20 -5.92
C TYR A 112 -2.91 4.32 -5.25
N TYR A 113 -4.16 4.50 -5.66
CA TYR A 113 -5.04 5.53 -5.11
C TYR A 113 -5.41 5.21 -3.66
N TYR A 114 -5.70 3.95 -3.35
CA TYR A 114 -6.01 3.54 -1.99
C TYR A 114 -4.86 3.84 -1.02
N ARG A 115 -3.62 3.49 -1.39
CA ARG A 115 -2.43 3.79 -0.59
C ARG A 115 -2.25 5.29 -0.36
N ARG A 116 -2.45 6.11 -1.41
CA ARG A 116 -2.33 7.56 -1.32
C ARG A 116 -3.39 8.17 -0.40
N VAL A 117 -4.65 7.75 -0.53
CA VAL A 117 -5.75 8.26 0.30
C VAL A 117 -5.57 7.87 1.77
N ARG A 118 -5.01 6.69 2.07
CA ARG A 118 -4.72 6.26 3.46
C ARG A 118 -3.75 7.19 4.19
N LYS A 119 -2.79 7.78 3.46
CA LYS A 119 -1.79 8.70 4.02
C LYS A 119 -2.28 10.16 4.08
N MET A 120 -3.47 10.47 3.54
CA MET A 120 -3.98 11.83 3.52
C MET A 120 -4.39 12.30 4.92
N GLY A 121 -4.01 13.53 5.23
CA GLY A 121 -4.52 14.21 6.41
C GLY A 121 -5.99 14.58 6.27
N LEU A 122 -6.66 14.83 7.39
CA LEU A 122 -8.07 15.26 7.42
C LEU A 122 -8.34 16.49 6.53
N ALA A 123 -7.42 17.45 6.53
CA ALA A 123 -7.54 18.67 5.72
C ALA A 123 -7.46 18.39 4.21
N GLU A 124 -6.55 17.51 3.77
CA GLU A 124 -6.40 17.12 2.37
C GLU A 124 -7.65 16.39 1.89
N PHE A 125 -8.20 15.52 2.73
CA PHE A 125 -9.46 14.83 2.44
C PHE A 125 -10.62 15.81 2.23
N PHE A 126 -10.77 16.79 3.12
CA PHE A 126 -11.78 17.84 2.95
C PHE A 126 -11.56 18.68 1.69
N ALA A 127 -10.31 19.00 1.35
CA ALA A 127 -9.99 19.73 0.12
C ALA A 127 -10.42 18.93 -1.12
N VAL A 128 -10.13 17.62 -1.16
CA VAL A 128 -10.56 16.74 -2.26
C VAL A 128 -12.08 16.67 -2.37
N ILE A 129 -12.79 16.48 -1.25
CA ILE A 129 -14.26 16.48 -1.22
C ILE A 129 -14.81 17.82 -1.69
N PHE A 130 -14.23 18.93 -1.24
CA PHE A 130 -14.65 20.27 -1.63
C PHE A 130 -14.54 20.44 -3.15
N VAL A 131 -13.40 20.08 -3.74
CA VAL A 131 -13.19 20.13 -5.19
C VAL A 131 -14.22 19.28 -5.94
N ILE A 132 -14.44 18.04 -5.51
CA ILE A 132 -15.43 17.14 -6.12
C ILE A 132 -16.83 17.75 -6.04
N THR A 133 -17.19 18.31 -4.88
CA THR A 133 -18.51 18.92 -4.65
C THR A 133 -18.70 20.17 -5.49
N THR A 134 -17.68 21.03 -5.58
CA THR A 134 -17.74 22.26 -6.41
C THR A 134 -17.88 21.92 -7.89
N ILE A 135 -17.14 20.93 -8.38
CA ILE A 135 -17.26 20.47 -9.78
C ILE A 135 -18.67 19.91 -10.02
N GLY A 136 -19.19 19.09 -9.09
CA GLY A 136 -20.55 18.57 -9.17
C GLY A 136 -21.61 19.66 -9.21
N GLN A 137 -21.51 20.67 -8.33
CA GLN A 137 -22.41 21.82 -8.32
C GLN A 137 -22.35 22.61 -9.63
N TYR A 138 -21.14 22.81 -10.18
CA TYR A 138 -20.95 23.52 -11.44
C TYR A 138 -21.61 22.78 -12.62
N ILE A 139 -21.46 21.44 -12.67
CA ILE A 139 -22.08 20.60 -13.69
C ILE A 139 -23.62 20.69 -13.61
N VAL A 140 -24.19 20.62 -12.40
CA VAL A 140 -25.65 20.73 -12.20
C VAL A 140 -26.18 22.09 -12.64
N MET A 141 -25.48 23.18 -12.27
CA MET A 141 -25.85 24.53 -12.68
C MET A 141 -25.80 24.69 -14.21
N TRP A 142 -24.79 24.11 -14.85
CA TRP A 142 -24.66 24.15 -16.31
C TRP A 142 -25.76 23.34 -17.01
N ALA A 143 -26.13 22.18 -16.46
CA ALA A 143 -27.25 21.38 -16.96
C ALA A 143 -28.59 22.15 -16.87
N ALA A 144 -28.85 22.81 -15.74
CA ALA A 144 -30.05 23.65 -15.57
C ALA A 144 -30.07 24.86 -16.52
N PHE A 145 -28.89 25.45 -16.79
CA PHE A 145 -28.76 26.50 -17.79
C PHE A 145 -29.05 26.00 -19.21
N ALA A 146 -28.52 24.83 -19.58
CA ALA A 146 -28.77 24.23 -20.89
C ALA A 146 -30.26 23.94 -21.09
N GLU A 147 -30.93 23.35 -20.11
CA GLU A 147 -32.37 23.04 -20.17
C GLU A 147 -33.21 24.29 -20.46
N LYS A 148 -32.99 25.39 -19.73
CA LYS A 148 -33.69 26.67 -19.97
C LYS A 148 -33.45 27.23 -21.37
N LYS A 149 -32.24 27.06 -21.91
CA LYS A 149 -31.89 27.57 -23.23
C LYS A 149 -32.57 26.80 -24.37
N PHE A 150 -32.76 25.49 -24.21
CA PHE A 150 -33.31 24.62 -25.26
C PHE A 150 -34.82 24.35 -25.14
N THR A 151 -35.45 24.67 -24.01
CA THR A 151 -36.91 24.54 -23.80
C THR A 151 -37.70 25.81 -24.13
N LEU A 152 -37.03 26.96 -24.31
CA LEU A 152 -37.64 28.24 -24.70
C LEU A 152 -37.65 28.47 -26.22
N VAL A 153 -37.60 27.40 -27.02
CA VAL A 153 -37.88 27.39 -28.47
C VAL A 153 -39.22 26.71 -28.69
#